data_AF-A0A9D2CNI1-F1
#
_entry.id   AF-A0A9D2CNI1-F1
#
_cell.length_a   1.000
_cell.length_b   1.000
_cell.length_c   1.000
_cell.angle_alpha   90.00
_cell.angle_beta   90.00
_cell.angle_gamma   90.00
#
_symmetry.space_group_name_H-M   'P 1'
#
loop_
_entity.id
_entity.type
_entity.pdbx_description
1 polymer ?
#
loop_
_entity_poly.entity_id
_entity_poly.type
_entity_poly.pdbx_seq_one_letter_code
_entity_poly.pdbx_strand_id
1 'polypeptide(L)'
;MNKSNETILYNYHAACNLSLYVLNENNEMVARYTPPLAPNLKENLIKKAPLSSELDIYLITNKSSLGIFKLDNYKIIGWNPDFTTSGKGGYLRKAPMLDYKEFSNQMSCLYYMFFQKWPHINSIQEKILVGESIDDEPTNNNSTYEGYLSEKELMDAVTQGNLARFNKFFSIFIKEGNFGTFSKDKNRDAKDMAIAATTLYTRAAIAGGLPASQAYGLSDHIIKQIEKDSTILNYYEYSRAIGEIFINRIIRHKRMNLTSTVYQAQEYIYANFRSITSVNEIAQSIGVSTSYLQHLFKKETGHSLINLINREKIKQAQHYLIFTKKSIEEIAYDSGYNNQSQFSTIFKKEVGITPTSFRKQKK
;
A
#
# COMPACT_ATOMS: atom_id res chain seq x y z
N MET A 1 -23.26 43.40 0.40
CA MET A 1 -23.66 42.40 -0.60
C MET A 1 -25.18 42.38 -0.63
N ASN A 2 -25.83 42.09 -1.75
CA ASN A 2 -27.30 42.03 -1.75
C ASN A 2 -27.78 40.74 -1.04
N LYS A 3 -29.01 40.74 -0.51
CA LYS A 3 -29.60 39.59 0.21
C LYS A 3 -29.68 38.32 -0.65
N SER A 4 -29.84 38.48 -1.96
CA SER A 4 -29.89 37.37 -2.91
C SER A 4 -28.57 36.59 -2.93
N ASN A 5 -27.44 37.31 -3.02
CA ASN A 5 -26.11 36.72 -3.09
C ASN A 5 -25.72 36.05 -1.77
N GLU A 6 -26.10 36.64 -0.62
CA GLU A 6 -25.93 36.01 0.70
C GLU A 6 -26.69 34.68 0.81
N THR A 7 -27.92 34.65 0.29
CA THR A 7 -28.76 33.43 0.28
C THR A 7 -28.14 32.33 -0.59
N ILE A 8 -27.59 32.69 -1.76
CA ILE A 8 -26.88 31.75 -2.63
C ILE A 8 -25.67 31.15 -1.91
N LEU A 9 -24.81 31.96 -1.31
CA LEU A 9 -23.60 31.47 -0.60
C LEU A 9 -23.96 30.56 0.58
N TYR A 10 -24.97 30.95 1.36
CA TYR A 10 -25.44 30.15 2.50
C TYR A 10 -25.97 28.79 2.05
N ASN A 11 -26.89 28.76 1.08
CA ASN A 11 -27.49 27.53 0.59
C ASN A 11 -26.46 26.64 -0.12
N TYR A 12 -25.53 27.25 -0.86
CA TYR A 12 -24.45 26.53 -1.52
C TYR A 12 -23.55 25.85 -0.50
N HIS A 13 -23.05 26.61 0.50
CA HIS A 13 -22.29 26.05 1.60
C HIS A 13 -23.04 24.93 2.33
N ALA A 14 -24.32 25.11 2.64
CA ALA A 14 -25.13 24.10 3.30
C ALA A 14 -25.26 22.81 2.47
N ALA A 15 -25.28 22.90 1.13
CA ALA A 15 -25.44 21.77 0.24
C ALA A 15 -24.12 20.99 0.01
N CYS A 16 -22.99 21.68 -0.16
CA CYS A 16 -21.72 21.05 -0.55
C CYS A 16 -20.67 21.04 0.56
N ASN A 17 -20.94 21.68 1.70
CA ASN A 17 -20.03 21.82 2.84
C ASN A 17 -18.70 22.54 2.50
N LEU A 18 -18.64 23.24 1.35
CA LEU A 18 -17.48 24.01 0.92
C LEU A 18 -17.31 25.25 1.78
N SER A 19 -16.12 25.50 2.33
CA SER A 19 -15.88 26.70 3.13
C SER A 19 -15.77 27.93 2.22
N LEU A 20 -16.64 28.91 2.43
CA LEU A 20 -16.70 30.14 1.65
C LEU A 20 -16.36 31.35 2.53
N TYR A 21 -15.56 32.27 1.98
CA TYR A 21 -15.16 33.51 2.60
C TYR A 21 -15.45 34.66 1.65
N VAL A 22 -15.98 35.76 2.18
CA VAL A 22 -16.31 36.95 1.40
C VAL A 22 -15.50 38.11 1.97
N LEU A 23 -14.75 38.77 1.09
CA LEU A 23 -13.91 39.91 1.45
C LEU A 23 -14.35 41.15 0.69
N ASN A 24 -14.24 42.33 1.29
CA ASN A 24 -14.40 43.60 0.60
C ASN A 24 -13.14 44.00 -0.19
N GLU A 25 -13.18 45.16 -0.86
CA GLU A 25 -12.05 45.69 -1.65
C GLU A 25 -10.78 45.94 -0.82
N ASN A 26 -10.93 46.18 0.49
CA ASN A 26 -9.82 46.35 1.43
C ASN A 26 -9.25 45.00 1.94
N ASN A 27 -9.73 43.87 1.40
CA ASN A 27 -9.45 42.51 1.87
C ASN A 27 -9.87 42.23 3.33
N GLU A 28 -10.89 42.93 3.83
CA GLU A 28 -11.49 42.67 5.15
C GLU A 28 -12.63 41.66 5.01
N MET A 29 -12.71 40.70 5.92
CA MET A 29 -13.70 39.63 5.88
C MET A 29 -15.07 40.16 6.31
N VAL A 30 -16.02 40.15 5.39
CA VAL A 30 -17.39 40.63 5.62
C VAL A 30 -18.38 39.49 5.88
N ALA A 31 -18.11 38.28 5.36
CA ALA A 31 -18.90 37.10 5.65
C ALA A 31 -18.07 35.82 5.57
N ARG A 32 -18.50 34.80 6.29
CA ARG A 32 -17.87 33.48 6.33
C ARG A 32 -18.92 32.39 6.49
N TYR A 33 -18.86 31.38 5.62
CA TYR A 33 -19.69 30.19 5.64
C TYR A 33 -18.79 28.97 5.76
N THR A 34 -18.72 28.40 6.97
CA THR A 34 -17.77 27.34 7.28
C THR A 34 -18.43 26.28 8.13
N PRO A 35 -18.03 25.00 7.99
CA PRO A 35 -18.39 23.98 8.96
C PRO A 35 -17.97 24.40 10.38
N PRO A 36 -18.66 23.96 11.44
CA PRO A 36 -18.37 24.36 12.82
C PRO A 36 -16.93 24.16 13.30
N LEU A 37 -16.16 23.28 12.64
CA LEU A 37 -14.79 22.93 12.99
C LEU A 37 -13.73 23.39 11.98
N ALA A 38 -14.12 24.24 11.02
CA ALA A 38 -13.21 24.70 9.98
C ALA A 38 -12.04 25.52 10.57
N PRO A 39 -10.81 25.32 10.07
CA PRO A 39 -9.70 26.20 10.41
C PRO A 39 -9.96 27.63 9.94
N ASN A 40 -9.27 28.62 10.53
CA ASN A 40 -9.30 29.98 10.02
C ASN A 40 -8.41 30.09 8.78
N LEU A 41 -8.90 30.73 7.72
CA LEU A 41 -8.13 31.07 6.54
C LEU A 41 -7.00 32.06 6.92
N LYS A 42 -5.75 31.73 6.58
CA LYS A 42 -4.59 32.58 6.91
C LYS A 42 -4.58 33.84 6.05
N GLU A 43 -4.42 35.02 6.67
CA GLU A 43 -4.41 36.33 5.99
C GLU A 43 -3.37 36.45 4.86
N ASN A 44 -2.23 35.77 4.99
CA ASN A 44 -1.17 35.79 3.97
C ASN A 44 -1.59 35.13 2.65
N LEU A 45 -2.55 34.19 2.68
CA LEU A 45 -3.10 33.56 1.47
C LEU A 45 -4.09 34.50 0.76
N ILE A 46 -4.80 35.31 1.54
CA ILE A 46 -5.81 36.27 1.05
C ILE A 46 -5.17 37.42 0.28
N LYS A 47 -4.01 37.91 0.75
CA LYS A 47 -3.32 39.09 0.19
C LYS A 47 -2.55 38.83 -1.11
N LYS A 48 -2.25 37.57 -1.45
CA LYS A 48 -1.39 37.21 -2.59
C LYS A 48 -2.14 36.82 -3.86
N ALA A 49 -3.45 36.61 -3.82
CA ALA A 49 -4.22 36.18 -4.97
C ALA A 49 -4.64 37.38 -5.85
N PRO A 50 -4.30 37.40 -7.16
CA PRO A 50 -4.79 38.41 -8.09
C PRO A 50 -6.32 38.45 -8.15
N LEU A 51 -6.86 39.63 -8.46
CA LEU A 51 -8.29 39.87 -8.56
C LEU A 51 -8.71 39.80 -10.04
N SER A 52 -9.07 38.60 -10.51
CA SER A 52 -9.70 38.43 -11.82
C SER A 52 -11.23 38.47 -11.70
N SER A 53 -11.90 38.93 -12.76
CA SER A 53 -13.35 38.70 -12.95
C SER A 53 -13.66 37.24 -13.26
N GLU A 54 -12.66 36.48 -13.73
CA GLU A 54 -12.77 35.05 -13.98
C GLU A 54 -12.46 34.23 -12.72
N LEU A 55 -12.72 32.92 -12.77
CA LEU A 55 -12.43 32.00 -11.66
C LEU A 55 -10.97 31.58 -11.69
N ASP A 56 -10.21 32.01 -10.70
CA ASP A 56 -8.84 31.59 -10.48
C ASP A 56 -8.80 30.44 -9.46
N ILE A 57 -8.08 29.36 -9.79
CA ILE A 57 -7.89 28.22 -8.87
C ILE A 57 -6.40 28.05 -8.56
N TYR A 58 -6.06 28.06 -7.27
CA TYR A 58 -4.72 27.91 -6.73
C TYR A 58 -4.60 26.60 -5.95
N LEU A 59 -3.52 25.86 -6.24
CA LEU A 59 -3.05 24.75 -5.41
C LEU A 59 -1.94 25.27 -4.51
N ILE A 60 -2.12 25.18 -3.19
CA ILE A 60 -1.16 25.69 -2.21
C ILE A 60 -0.43 24.51 -1.58
N THR A 61 0.81 24.24 -2.01
CA THR A 61 1.80 23.37 -1.34
C THR A 61 1.26 22.02 -0.85
N ASN A 62 0.56 21.26 -1.71
CA ASN A 62 -0.02 19.94 -1.38
C ASN A 62 -0.87 19.90 -0.08
N LYS A 63 -1.44 21.04 0.34
CA LYS A 63 -2.10 21.20 1.65
C LYS A 63 -3.44 21.94 1.59
N SER A 64 -3.79 22.57 0.48
CA SER A 64 -5.13 23.11 0.27
C SER A 64 -5.34 23.61 -1.16
N SER A 65 -6.59 23.62 -1.60
CA SER A 65 -7.02 24.28 -2.84
C SER A 65 -7.80 25.55 -2.51
N LEU A 66 -7.61 26.60 -3.29
CA LEU A 66 -8.26 27.90 -3.14
C LEU A 66 -8.86 28.33 -4.48
N GLY A 67 -10.14 28.68 -4.49
CA GLY A 67 -10.84 29.16 -5.68
C GLY A 67 -11.30 30.58 -5.42
N ILE A 68 -11.02 31.50 -6.33
CA ILE A 68 -11.24 32.94 -6.14
C ILE A 68 -11.89 33.52 -7.39
N PHE A 69 -12.94 34.31 -7.21
CA PHE A 69 -13.49 35.16 -8.25
C PHE A 69 -14.03 36.45 -7.66
N LYS A 70 -14.11 37.50 -8.48
CA LYS A 70 -14.72 38.78 -8.11
C LYS A 70 -16.23 38.76 -8.36
N LEU A 71 -17.03 39.18 -7.39
CA LEU A 71 -18.47 39.41 -7.50
C LEU A 71 -18.77 40.83 -7.03
N ASP A 72 -19.13 41.72 -7.96
CA ASP A 72 -19.29 43.16 -7.70
C ASP A 72 -18.03 43.75 -7.00
N ASN A 73 -18.18 44.32 -5.80
CA ASN A 73 -17.10 44.88 -4.98
C ASN A 73 -16.59 43.86 -3.93
N TYR A 74 -16.89 42.57 -4.12
CA TYR A 74 -16.51 41.50 -3.20
C TYR A 74 -15.61 40.47 -3.87
N LYS A 75 -14.70 39.90 -3.08
CA LYS A 75 -13.91 38.73 -3.45
C LYS A 75 -14.54 37.51 -2.79
N ILE A 76 -14.98 36.55 -3.60
CA ILE A 76 -15.50 35.27 -3.13
C ILE A 76 -14.35 34.27 -3.14
N ILE A 77 -14.12 33.63 -1.99
CA ILE A 77 -13.06 32.65 -1.81
C ILE A 77 -13.69 31.33 -1.35
N GLY A 78 -13.58 30.29 -2.16
CA GLY A 78 -13.77 28.91 -1.73
C GLY A 78 -12.45 28.32 -1.26
N TRP A 79 -12.45 27.67 -0.10
CA TRP A 79 -11.25 27.05 0.47
C TRP A 79 -11.50 25.59 0.83
N ASN A 80 -10.63 24.73 0.32
CA ASN A 80 -10.59 23.30 0.60
C ASN A 80 -9.29 22.97 1.34
N PRO A 81 -9.30 22.91 2.69
CA PRO A 81 -8.11 22.58 3.48
C PRO A 81 -7.81 21.08 3.41
N ASP A 82 -6.62 20.73 2.94
CA ASP A 82 -6.13 19.36 2.82
C ASP A 82 -5.28 18.98 4.05
N PHE A 83 -5.88 19.06 5.25
CA PHE A 83 -5.23 18.57 6.47
C PHE A 83 -6.19 18.04 7.52
N THR A 84 -5.76 16.97 8.18
CA THR A 84 -6.29 16.58 9.49
C THR A 84 -5.57 17.39 10.57
N THR A 85 -6.32 18.11 11.42
CA THR A 85 -5.74 18.71 12.63
C THR A 85 -6.06 17.82 13.82
N SER A 86 -5.04 17.32 14.51
CA SER A 86 -5.21 16.77 15.85
C SER A 86 -5.29 17.92 16.85
N GLY A 87 -6.43 18.06 17.53
CA GLY A 87 -6.54 18.95 18.69
C GLY A 87 -5.86 18.31 19.91
N LYS A 88 -5.36 19.13 20.86
CA LYS A 88 -5.07 18.63 22.22
C LYS A 88 -6.34 17.97 22.76
N GLY A 89 -6.26 16.68 23.11
CA GLY A 89 -7.40 15.89 23.58
C GLY A 89 -7.84 14.73 22.66
N GLY A 90 -7.13 14.43 21.57
CA GLY A 90 -7.40 13.23 20.76
C GLY A 90 -8.54 13.36 19.75
N TYR A 91 -9.10 14.55 19.57
CA TYR A 91 -10.07 14.83 18.50
C TYR A 91 -9.35 14.93 17.15
N LEU A 92 -9.62 13.97 16.26
CA LEU A 92 -9.24 14.01 14.85
C LEU A 92 -10.22 14.91 14.10
N ARG A 93 -9.80 16.11 13.67
CA ARG A 93 -10.57 16.91 12.71
C ARG A 93 -10.30 16.36 11.32
N LYS A 94 -11.32 15.80 10.64
CA LYS A 94 -11.26 15.46 9.22
C LYS A 94 -11.90 16.60 8.43
N ALA A 95 -11.11 17.40 7.75
CA ALA A 95 -11.64 18.23 6.67
C ALA A 95 -12.07 17.30 5.52
N PRO A 96 -13.17 17.60 4.79
CA PRO A 96 -13.47 16.87 3.57
C PRO A 96 -12.33 17.07 2.57
N MET A 97 -11.68 15.98 2.15
CA MET A 97 -10.69 15.99 1.08
C MET A 97 -11.43 15.97 -0.26
N LEU A 98 -11.76 17.15 -0.80
CA LEU A 98 -12.17 17.23 -2.20
C LEU A 98 -10.92 17.11 -3.07
N ASP A 99 -10.95 16.23 -4.07
CA ASP A 99 -9.90 16.23 -5.09
C ASP A 99 -9.95 17.53 -5.92
N TYR A 100 -8.89 17.80 -6.70
CA TYR A 100 -8.81 19.04 -7.51
C TYR A 100 -10.00 19.19 -8.45
N LYS A 101 -10.48 18.09 -9.05
CA LYS A 101 -11.56 18.09 -10.04
C LYS A 101 -12.89 18.38 -9.37
N GLU A 102 -13.18 17.74 -8.24
CA GLU A 102 -14.36 17.98 -7.42
C GLU A 102 -14.41 19.42 -6.92
N PHE A 103 -13.30 19.93 -6.38
CA PHE A 103 -13.18 21.32 -5.93
C PHE A 103 -13.40 22.31 -7.06
N SER A 104 -12.75 22.08 -8.21
CA SER A 104 -12.88 22.91 -9.40
C SER A 104 -14.32 22.93 -9.93
N ASN A 105 -14.99 21.78 -9.96
CA ASN A 105 -16.39 21.68 -10.36
C ASN A 105 -17.32 22.41 -9.39
N GLN A 106 -17.09 22.29 -8.07
CA GLN A 106 -17.88 23.03 -7.09
C GLN A 106 -17.71 24.54 -7.27
N MET A 107 -16.47 25.02 -7.38
CA MET A 107 -16.21 26.44 -7.66
C MET A 107 -16.84 26.91 -8.97
N SER A 108 -16.84 26.07 -10.00
CA SER A 108 -17.47 26.36 -11.30
C SER A 108 -18.99 26.44 -11.19
N CYS A 109 -19.63 25.53 -10.45
CA CYS A 109 -21.06 25.59 -10.17
C CYS A 109 -21.43 26.84 -9.38
N LEU A 110 -20.64 27.20 -8.36
CA LEU A 110 -20.84 28.42 -7.58
C LEU A 110 -20.73 29.67 -8.45
N TYR A 111 -19.71 29.72 -9.31
CA TYR A 111 -19.55 30.80 -10.29
C TYR A 111 -20.76 30.88 -11.24
N TYR A 112 -21.20 29.73 -11.77
CA TYR A 112 -22.37 29.66 -12.64
C TYR A 112 -23.64 30.21 -11.98
N MET A 113 -23.86 29.94 -10.68
CA MET A 113 -25.02 30.47 -9.96
C MET A 113 -25.08 32.01 -9.94
N PHE A 114 -23.94 32.69 -9.95
CA PHE A 114 -23.88 34.15 -9.97
C PHE A 114 -23.91 34.74 -11.38
N PHE A 115 -23.16 34.15 -12.33
CA PHE A 115 -22.94 34.74 -13.65
C PHE A 115 -23.76 34.11 -14.77
N GLN A 116 -24.45 32.99 -14.49
CA GLN A 116 -25.20 32.18 -15.47
C GLN A 116 -24.35 31.77 -16.70
N LYS A 117 -23.04 31.65 -16.49
CA LYS A 117 -22.02 31.29 -17.49
C LYS A 117 -20.96 30.42 -16.82
N TRP A 118 -20.49 29.39 -17.52
CA TRP A 118 -19.36 28.59 -17.05
C TRP A 118 -18.06 29.42 -17.08
N PRO A 119 -17.26 29.40 -16.01
CA PRO A 119 -16.03 30.19 -15.97
C PRO A 119 -14.98 29.64 -16.92
N HIS A 120 -14.15 30.53 -17.46
CA HIS A 120 -12.81 30.14 -17.89
C HIS A 120 -11.95 30.03 -16.63
N ILE A 121 -11.30 28.89 -16.42
CA ILE A 121 -10.52 28.64 -15.21
C ILE A 121 -9.06 28.98 -15.48
N ASN A 122 -8.56 30.02 -14.84
CA ASN A 122 -7.13 30.31 -14.83
C ASN A 122 -6.50 29.51 -13.69
N SER A 123 -5.98 28.33 -14.01
CA SER A 123 -5.31 27.48 -13.03
C SER A 123 -3.86 27.92 -12.83
N ILE A 124 -3.52 28.40 -11.64
CA ILE A 124 -2.13 28.61 -11.23
C ILE A 124 -1.74 27.39 -10.40
N GLN A 125 -1.31 26.34 -11.12
CA GLN A 125 -0.81 25.12 -10.49
C GLN A 125 0.65 25.35 -10.06
N GLU A 126 0.98 25.08 -8.79
CA GLU A 126 2.23 24.34 -8.57
C GLU A 126 2.03 23.03 -9.33
N LYS A 127 2.71 22.85 -10.47
CA LYS A 127 2.59 21.61 -11.24
C LYS A 127 2.89 20.44 -10.30
N ILE A 128 1.89 19.62 -10.00
CA ILE A 128 2.15 18.26 -9.55
C ILE A 128 2.71 17.57 -10.78
N LEU A 129 4.03 17.60 -10.92
CA LEU A 129 4.75 17.08 -12.09
C LEU A 129 4.62 15.55 -12.25
N VAL A 130 3.97 14.87 -11.31
CA VAL A 130 3.69 13.44 -11.38
C VAL A 130 2.48 13.22 -12.30
N GLY A 131 2.73 13.03 -13.60
CA GLY A 131 1.71 12.53 -14.54
C GLY A 131 1.69 13.13 -15.95
N GLU A 132 2.26 14.32 -16.19
CA GLU A 132 2.28 14.91 -17.55
C GLU A 132 3.42 14.37 -18.42
N SER A 133 4.36 13.63 -17.83
CA SER A 133 5.60 13.15 -18.47
C SER A 133 6.02 11.77 -17.94
N ILE A 134 5.06 10.92 -17.56
CA ILE A 134 5.33 9.48 -17.41
C ILE A 134 5.21 8.92 -18.82
N ASP A 135 6.34 8.85 -19.51
CA ASP A 135 6.37 8.22 -20.82
C ASP A 135 5.96 6.76 -20.65
N ASP A 136 4.89 6.33 -21.33
CA ASP A 136 4.50 4.91 -21.47
C ASP A 136 5.51 4.14 -22.35
N GLU A 137 6.65 4.75 -22.69
CA GLU A 137 7.72 4.04 -23.36
C GLU A 137 8.09 2.83 -22.52
N PRO A 138 8.07 1.61 -23.10
CA PRO A 138 8.47 0.42 -22.39
C PRO A 138 9.91 0.65 -21.94
N THR A 139 10.08 0.94 -20.65
CA THR A 139 11.41 1.07 -20.06
C THR A 139 12.15 -0.19 -20.45
N ASN A 140 13.35 -0.06 -21.00
CA ASN A 140 14.27 -1.16 -21.34
C ASN A 140 14.67 -2.03 -20.12
N ASN A 141 13.92 -1.92 -19.01
CA ASN A 141 14.00 -2.80 -17.87
C ASN A 141 13.49 -4.17 -18.29
N ASN A 142 14.38 -5.16 -18.21
CA ASN A 142 14.07 -6.58 -18.31
C ASN A 142 13.22 -7.02 -17.10
N SER A 143 12.07 -6.39 -16.86
CA SER A 143 11.16 -6.84 -15.82
C SER A 143 10.62 -8.20 -16.23
N THR A 144 11.08 -9.25 -15.56
CA THR A 144 10.67 -10.60 -15.84
C THR A 144 9.51 -11.00 -14.93
N TYR A 145 8.68 -11.90 -15.42
CA TYR A 145 7.70 -12.57 -14.56
C TYR A 145 8.40 -13.37 -13.45
N GLU A 146 9.65 -13.79 -13.66
CA GLU A 146 10.48 -14.50 -12.67
C GLU A 146 10.91 -13.59 -11.51
N GLY A 147 11.30 -12.35 -11.78
CA GLY A 147 11.59 -11.34 -10.78
C GLY A 147 10.39 -11.05 -9.88
N TYR A 148 9.20 -10.94 -10.47
CA TYR A 148 7.95 -10.73 -9.70
C TYR A 148 7.61 -11.91 -8.78
N LEU A 149 7.78 -13.14 -9.26
CA LEU A 149 7.49 -14.33 -8.47
C LEU A 149 8.50 -14.55 -7.34
N SER A 150 9.79 -14.32 -7.62
CA SER A 150 10.82 -14.39 -6.57
C SER A 150 10.59 -13.31 -5.50
N GLU A 151 10.13 -12.11 -5.85
CA GLU A 151 9.68 -11.10 -4.88
C GLU A 151 8.50 -11.59 -4.03
N LYS A 152 7.48 -12.20 -4.65
CA LYS A 152 6.35 -12.77 -3.89
C LYS A 152 6.79 -13.82 -2.89
N GLU A 153 7.76 -14.65 -3.26
CA GLU A 153 8.29 -15.71 -2.43
C GLU A 153 9.17 -15.19 -1.30
N LEU A 154 9.89 -14.11 -1.54
CA LEU A 154 10.55 -13.34 -0.49
C LEU A 154 9.54 -12.83 0.53
N MET A 155 8.45 -12.22 0.08
CA MET A 155 7.40 -11.71 0.98
C MET A 155 6.71 -12.83 1.75
N ASP A 156 6.44 -13.97 1.10
CA ASP A 156 5.86 -15.15 1.76
C ASP A 156 6.83 -15.74 2.80
N ALA A 157 8.14 -15.79 2.50
CA ALA A 157 9.15 -16.22 3.45
C ALA A 157 9.22 -15.30 4.68
N VAL A 158 9.14 -13.97 4.47
CA VAL A 158 9.04 -13.00 5.58
C VAL A 158 7.78 -13.24 6.40
N THR A 159 6.62 -13.33 5.74
CA THR A 159 5.31 -13.62 6.37
C THR A 159 5.35 -14.88 7.23
N GLN A 160 6.05 -15.92 6.76
CA GLN A 160 6.20 -17.18 7.48
C GLN A 160 7.26 -17.12 8.59
N GLY A 161 8.18 -16.16 8.54
CA GLY A 161 9.35 -16.15 9.41
C GLY A 161 10.37 -17.22 9.02
N ASN A 162 10.43 -17.59 7.74
CA ASN A 162 11.30 -18.66 7.24
C ASN A 162 12.58 -18.07 6.63
N LEU A 163 13.64 -18.00 7.45
CA LEU A 163 14.93 -17.42 7.06
C LEU A 163 15.61 -18.18 5.91
N ALA A 164 15.52 -19.52 5.90
CA ALA A 164 16.14 -20.33 4.86
C ALA A 164 15.48 -20.11 3.50
N ARG A 165 14.14 -20.07 3.46
CA ARG A 165 13.37 -19.75 2.26
C ARG A 165 13.67 -18.34 1.78
N PHE A 166 13.75 -17.38 2.70
CA PHE A 166 14.09 -16.00 2.39
C PHE A 166 15.45 -15.91 1.70
N ASN A 167 16.52 -16.44 2.31
CA ASN A 167 17.86 -16.39 1.73
C ASN A 167 17.96 -17.09 0.37
N LYS A 168 17.24 -18.21 0.18
CA LYS A 168 17.17 -18.91 -1.11
C LYS A 168 16.52 -18.06 -2.20
N PHE A 169 15.37 -17.44 -1.93
CA PHE A 169 14.68 -16.63 -2.94
C PHE A 169 15.30 -15.24 -3.11
N PHE A 170 16.05 -14.77 -2.11
CA PHE A 170 16.79 -13.52 -2.20
C PHE A 170 17.86 -13.57 -3.28
N SER A 171 18.65 -14.64 -3.33
CA SER A 171 19.67 -14.81 -4.37
C SER A 171 19.07 -14.91 -5.77
N ILE A 172 17.91 -15.56 -5.92
CA ILE A 172 17.17 -15.63 -7.18
C ILE A 172 16.66 -14.23 -7.57
N PHE A 173 16.08 -13.49 -6.62
CA PHE A 173 15.58 -12.15 -6.85
C PHE A 173 16.70 -11.15 -7.20
N ILE A 174 17.88 -11.25 -6.60
CA ILE A 174 19.02 -10.40 -7.00
C ILE A 174 19.44 -10.66 -8.44
N LYS A 175 19.32 -11.90 -8.91
CA LYS A 175 19.71 -12.28 -10.27
C LYS A 175 18.67 -11.89 -11.33
N GLU A 176 17.39 -12.12 -11.04
CA GLU A 176 16.30 -12.00 -12.03
C GLU A 176 15.37 -10.78 -11.79
N GLY A 177 15.56 -10.08 -10.67
CA GLY A 177 14.60 -9.13 -10.08
C GLY A 177 14.34 -7.88 -10.91
N ASN A 178 13.12 -7.34 -10.73
CA ASN A 178 12.59 -6.20 -11.47
C ASN A 178 12.98 -4.87 -10.79
N PHE A 179 14.26 -4.67 -10.49
CA PHE A 179 14.71 -3.43 -9.90
C PHE A 179 14.66 -2.31 -10.96
N GLY A 180 13.80 -1.33 -10.73
CA GLY A 180 13.91 -0.05 -11.45
C GLY A 180 15.14 0.72 -10.97
N THR A 181 15.59 1.70 -11.76
CA THR A 181 16.54 2.71 -11.32
C THR A 181 15.74 3.94 -10.88
N PHE A 182 15.74 4.24 -9.59
CA PHE A 182 15.00 5.35 -8.97
C PHE A 182 15.77 6.67 -9.02
N SER A 183 17.11 6.63 -9.10
CA SER A 183 17.96 7.82 -9.14
C SER A 183 19.22 7.60 -9.96
N LYS A 184 19.73 8.69 -10.60
CA LYS A 184 21.04 8.70 -11.26
C LYS A 184 22.21 8.67 -10.26
N ASP A 185 22.00 9.23 -9.06
CA ASP A 185 22.95 9.12 -7.96
C ASP A 185 22.83 7.73 -7.33
N LYS A 186 23.92 6.96 -7.36
CA LYS A 186 23.94 5.56 -6.92
C LYS A 186 23.60 5.39 -5.44
N ASN A 187 24.03 6.34 -4.60
CA ASN A 187 23.79 6.24 -3.17
C ASN A 187 22.32 6.55 -2.86
N ARG A 188 21.77 7.57 -3.49
CA ARG A 188 20.35 7.90 -3.42
C ARG A 188 19.48 6.76 -3.92
N ASP A 189 19.85 6.16 -5.05
CA ASP A 189 19.17 4.99 -5.62
C ASP A 189 19.14 3.82 -4.63
N ALA A 190 20.29 3.48 -4.02
CA ALA A 190 20.39 2.45 -3.01
C ALA A 190 19.53 2.73 -1.76
N LYS A 191 19.46 4.00 -1.31
CA LYS A 191 18.59 4.40 -0.19
C LYS A 191 17.11 4.26 -0.55
N ASP A 192 16.70 4.74 -1.72
CA ASP A 192 15.32 4.68 -2.18
C ASP A 192 14.89 3.20 -2.34
N MET A 193 15.76 2.34 -2.88
CA MET A 193 15.54 0.90 -2.92
C MET A 193 15.40 0.28 -1.52
N ALA A 194 16.24 0.66 -0.56
CA ALA A 194 16.19 0.14 0.81
C ALA A 194 14.89 0.55 1.53
N ILE A 195 14.39 1.75 1.28
CA ILE A 195 13.10 2.22 1.79
C ILE A 195 11.94 1.43 1.17
N ALA A 196 12.00 1.17 -0.14
CA ALA A 196 11.02 0.34 -0.83
C ALA A 196 10.99 -1.09 -0.25
N ALA A 197 12.15 -1.73 -0.11
CA ALA A 197 12.28 -3.06 0.50
C ALA A 197 11.75 -3.08 1.94
N THR A 198 12.12 -2.08 2.75
CA THR A 198 11.62 -1.93 4.13
C THR A 198 10.10 -1.85 4.15
N THR A 199 9.50 -1.13 3.21
CA THR A 199 8.04 -1.01 3.08
C THR A 199 7.41 -2.38 2.78
N LEU A 200 7.94 -3.12 1.81
CA LEU A 200 7.44 -4.45 1.44
C LEU A 200 7.55 -5.44 2.61
N TYR A 201 8.71 -5.50 3.27
CA TYR A 201 8.90 -6.36 4.44
C TYR A 201 7.99 -5.98 5.61
N THR A 202 7.69 -4.69 5.80
CA THR A 202 6.73 -4.23 6.81
C THR A 202 5.34 -4.82 6.53
N ARG A 203 4.88 -4.81 5.28
CA ARG A 203 3.58 -5.39 4.89
C ARG A 203 3.55 -6.90 5.07
N ALA A 204 4.60 -7.59 4.64
CA ALA A 204 4.76 -9.02 4.84
C ALA A 204 4.78 -9.39 6.33
N ALA A 205 5.46 -8.60 7.17
CA ALA A 205 5.51 -8.84 8.61
C ALA A 205 4.14 -8.71 9.28
N ILE A 206 3.34 -7.71 8.89
CA ILE A 206 1.97 -7.54 9.35
C ILE A 206 1.11 -8.74 8.91
N ALA A 207 1.21 -9.15 7.65
CA ALA A 207 0.53 -10.34 7.15
C ALA A 207 0.96 -11.61 7.89
N GLY A 208 2.20 -11.66 8.38
CA GLY A 208 2.77 -12.74 9.20
C GLY A 208 2.30 -12.76 10.65
N GLY A 209 1.42 -11.82 11.04
CA GLY A 209 0.83 -11.73 12.37
C GLY A 209 1.53 -10.73 13.30
N LEU A 210 2.57 -10.03 12.85
CA LEU A 210 3.20 -8.99 13.67
C LEU A 210 2.23 -7.80 13.85
N PRO A 211 2.01 -7.27 15.07
CA PRO A 211 1.12 -6.13 15.26
C PRO A 211 1.57 -4.93 14.44
N ALA A 212 0.62 -4.27 13.77
CA ALA A 212 0.90 -3.16 12.86
C ALA A 212 1.72 -2.04 13.51
N SER A 213 1.43 -1.69 14.77
CA SER A 213 2.20 -0.70 15.53
C SER A 213 3.68 -1.08 15.70
N GLN A 214 3.97 -2.36 15.94
CA GLN A 214 5.35 -2.85 16.05
C GLN A 214 6.05 -2.89 14.69
N ALA A 215 5.33 -3.32 13.64
CA ALA A 215 5.86 -3.38 12.28
C ALA A 215 6.21 -1.97 11.76
N TYR A 216 5.31 -1.00 11.92
CA TYR A 216 5.56 0.39 11.55
C TYR A 216 6.65 1.03 12.41
N GLY A 217 6.64 0.80 13.73
CA GLY A 217 7.70 1.32 14.60
C GLY A 217 9.09 0.79 14.23
N LEU A 218 9.19 -0.46 13.79
CA LEU A 218 10.43 -1.04 13.26
C LEU A 218 10.81 -0.43 11.90
N SER A 219 9.83 -0.29 10.99
CA SER A 219 9.99 0.38 9.69
C SER A 219 10.57 1.79 9.85
N ASP A 220 9.99 2.60 10.75
CA ASP A 220 10.44 3.96 11.03
C ASP A 220 11.88 4.00 11.52
N HIS A 221 12.29 3.07 12.39
CA HIS A 221 13.67 3.01 12.88
C HIS A 221 14.65 2.66 11.75
N ILE A 222 14.29 1.69 10.90
CA ILE A 222 15.12 1.27 9.77
C ILE A 222 15.24 2.40 8.74
N ILE A 223 14.13 3.06 8.37
CA ILE A 223 14.14 4.19 7.44
C ILE A 223 14.98 5.35 7.99
N LYS A 224 14.84 5.69 9.28
CA LYS A 224 15.69 6.70 9.92
C LYS A 224 17.17 6.31 9.89
N GLN A 225 17.50 5.03 9.98
CA GLN A 225 18.87 4.54 9.86
C GLN A 225 19.38 4.69 8.42
N ILE A 226 18.59 4.27 7.42
CA ILE A 226 18.90 4.45 5.99
C ILE A 226 19.20 5.92 5.66
N GLU A 227 18.40 6.83 6.18
CA GLU A 227 18.60 8.28 5.99
C GLU A 227 19.92 8.75 6.60
N LYS A 228 20.27 8.27 7.82
CA LYS A 228 21.51 8.62 8.52
C LYS A 228 22.76 8.03 7.88
N ASP A 229 22.68 6.84 7.30
CA ASP A 229 23.84 6.17 6.71
C ASP A 229 24.38 7.00 5.55
N SER A 230 25.66 7.38 5.61
CA SER A 230 26.24 8.27 4.60
C SER A 230 26.31 7.61 3.22
N THR A 231 26.65 6.31 3.18
CA THR A 231 26.80 5.56 1.94
C THR A 231 26.32 4.11 2.09
N ILE A 232 25.46 3.66 1.17
CA ILE A 232 25.09 2.24 1.03
C ILE A 232 25.84 1.66 -0.17
N LEU A 233 27.00 1.03 0.08
CA LEU A 233 27.85 0.47 -0.97
C LEU A 233 27.30 -0.83 -1.57
N ASN A 234 26.67 -1.65 -0.74
CA ASN A 234 26.08 -2.92 -1.14
C ASN A 234 24.62 -2.97 -0.71
N TYR A 235 23.75 -2.46 -1.57
CA TYR A 235 22.31 -2.47 -1.34
C TYR A 235 21.77 -3.89 -1.11
N TYR A 236 22.32 -4.91 -1.77
CA TYR A 236 21.82 -6.28 -1.65
C TYR A 236 22.01 -6.83 -0.24
N GLU A 237 23.21 -6.72 0.33
CA GLU A 237 23.45 -7.14 1.73
C GLU A 237 22.65 -6.28 2.71
N TYR A 238 22.52 -4.98 2.42
CA TYR A 238 21.72 -4.08 3.25
C TYR A 238 20.24 -4.50 3.28
N SER A 239 19.64 -4.76 2.11
CA SER A 239 18.25 -5.22 1.96
C SER A 239 18.03 -6.59 2.57
N ARG A 240 19.00 -7.51 2.42
CA ARG A 240 18.97 -8.81 3.07
C ARG A 240 18.92 -8.67 4.58
N ALA A 241 19.81 -7.86 5.17
CA ALA A 241 19.85 -7.62 6.61
C ALA A 241 18.53 -7.04 7.14
N ILE A 242 17.91 -6.10 6.42
CA ILE A 242 16.57 -5.59 6.76
C ILE A 242 15.55 -6.73 6.81
N GLY A 243 15.51 -7.58 5.78
CA GLY A 243 14.59 -8.72 5.73
C GLY A 243 14.80 -9.70 6.90
N GLU A 244 16.05 -10.00 7.25
CA GLU A 244 16.37 -10.85 8.40
C GLU A 244 15.90 -10.23 9.73
N ILE A 245 15.98 -8.91 9.90
CA ILE A 245 15.46 -8.21 11.09
C ILE A 245 13.94 -8.41 11.21
N PHE A 246 13.18 -8.23 10.12
CA PHE A 246 11.73 -8.47 10.12
C PHE A 246 11.39 -9.93 10.40
N ILE A 247 12.08 -10.87 9.75
CA ILE A 247 11.89 -12.32 9.97
C ILE A 247 12.12 -12.67 11.43
N ASN A 248 13.23 -12.22 12.01
CA ASN A 248 13.55 -12.49 13.41
C ASN A 248 12.49 -11.92 14.35
N ARG A 249 11.92 -10.74 14.04
CA ARG A 249 10.83 -10.17 14.81
C ARG A 249 9.56 -11.02 14.75
N ILE A 250 9.22 -11.55 13.57
CA ILE A 250 8.08 -12.44 13.37
C ILE A 250 8.29 -13.76 14.08
N ILE A 251 9.47 -14.38 13.96
CA ILE A 251 9.81 -15.63 14.68
C ILE A 251 9.63 -15.44 16.18
N ARG A 252 10.17 -14.36 16.76
CA ARG A 252 10.00 -14.05 18.18
C ARG A 252 8.53 -13.87 18.55
N HIS A 253 7.77 -13.16 17.73
CA HIS A 253 6.34 -12.94 17.96
C HIS A 253 5.55 -14.26 17.92
N LYS A 254 5.80 -15.12 16.94
CA LYS A 254 5.16 -16.45 16.84
C LYS A 254 5.51 -17.33 18.03
N ARG A 255 6.77 -17.37 18.46
CA ARG A 255 7.21 -18.13 19.64
C ARG A 255 6.55 -17.69 20.94
N MET A 256 6.16 -16.42 21.06
CA MET A 256 5.46 -15.91 22.25
C MET A 256 3.95 -16.19 22.24
N ASN A 257 3.35 -16.36 21.06
CA ASN A 257 1.89 -16.45 20.92
C ASN A 257 1.36 -17.83 20.50
N LEU A 258 2.21 -18.69 19.96
CA LEU A 258 1.87 -20.08 19.63
C LEU A 258 2.40 -21.00 20.72
N THR A 259 1.67 -22.06 21.00
CA THR A 259 2.24 -23.15 21.79
C THR A 259 3.43 -23.77 21.07
N SER A 260 4.41 -24.27 21.83
CA SER A 260 5.60 -24.93 21.28
C SER A 260 5.22 -26.02 20.28
N THR A 261 4.16 -26.79 20.56
CA THR A 261 3.65 -27.85 19.69
C THR A 261 3.18 -27.33 18.33
N VAL A 262 2.40 -26.24 18.29
CA VAL A 262 1.91 -25.66 17.02
C VAL A 262 3.06 -25.06 16.22
N TYR A 263 3.98 -24.36 16.88
CA TYR A 263 5.16 -23.80 16.23
C TYR A 263 6.05 -24.90 15.62
N GLN A 264 6.35 -25.97 16.37
CA GLN A 264 7.13 -27.12 15.88
C GLN A 264 6.45 -27.80 14.70
N ALA A 265 5.11 -27.89 14.69
CA ALA A 265 4.37 -28.45 13.57
C ALA A 265 4.47 -27.59 12.30
N GLN A 266 4.42 -26.26 12.43
CA GLN A 266 4.64 -25.36 11.30
C GLN A 266 6.04 -25.52 10.72
N GLU A 267 7.07 -25.50 11.58
CA GLU A 267 8.47 -25.67 11.16
C GLU A 267 8.68 -27.01 10.44
N TYR A 268 8.12 -28.10 11.00
CA TYR A 268 8.20 -29.42 10.39
C TYR A 268 7.54 -29.45 9.01
N ILE A 269 6.36 -28.83 8.85
CA ILE A 269 5.68 -28.74 7.55
C ILE A 269 6.51 -27.91 6.57
N TYR A 270 7.00 -26.74 6.95
CA TYR A 270 7.78 -25.89 6.03
C TYR A 270 9.07 -26.57 5.56
N ALA A 271 9.70 -27.38 6.42
CA ALA A 271 10.88 -28.15 6.06
C ALA A 271 10.57 -29.39 5.20
N ASN A 272 9.42 -30.04 5.41
CA ASN A 272 9.17 -31.40 4.89
C ASN A 272 7.89 -31.55 4.04
N PHE A 273 7.17 -30.47 3.70
CA PHE A 273 5.82 -30.55 3.10
C PHE A 273 5.72 -31.50 1.89
N ARG A 274 6.78 -31.66 1.10
CA ARG A 274 6.81 -32.55 -0.07
C ARG A 274 6.71 -34.02 0.30
N SER A 275 7.38 -34.45 1.36
CA SER A 275 7.43 -35.85 1.79
C SER A 275 6.34 -36.22 2.78
N ILE A 276 5.60 -35.24 3.33
CA ILE A 276 4.52 -35.51 4.28
C ILE A 276 3.39 -36.25 3.57
N THR A 277 3.11 -37.46 4.03
CA THR A 277 2.00 -38.30 3.53
C THR A 277 0.82 -38.32 4.49
N SER A 278 1.05 -38.09 5.79
CA SER A 278 0.00 -38.08 6.79
C SER A 278 0.27 -37.09 7.94
N VAL A 279 -0.80 -36.63 8.60
CA VAL A 279 -0.68 -35.78 9.80
C VAL A 279 -0.04 -36.54 10.98
N ASN A 280 -0.12 -37.87 10.97
CA ASN A 280 0.45 -38.72 12.01
C ASN A 280 1.99 -38.62 12.05
N GLU A 281 2.64 -38.47 10.90
CA GLU A 281 4.10 -38.27 10.81
C GLU A 281 4.55 -37.01 11.58
N ILE A 282 3.78 -35.93 11.47
CA ILE A 282 4.04 -34.66 12.17
C ILE A 282 3.84 -34.84 13.68
N ALA A 283 2.78 -35.54 14.08
CA ALA A 283 2.49 -35.79 15.48
C ALA A 283 3.59 -36.65 16.13
N GLN A 284 4.06 -37.68 15.42
CA GLN A 284 5.16 -38.54 15.85
C GLN A 284 6.49 -37.80 15.94
N SER A 285 6.83 -36.93 14.97
CA SER A 285 8.09 -36.19 14.99
C SER A 285 8.19 -35.19 16.15
N ILE A 286 7.05 -34.74 16.69
CA ILE A 286 6.96 -33.78 17.79
C ILE A 286 6.60 -34.46 19.13
N GLY A 287 6.28 -35.75 19.12
CA GLY A 287 5.99 -36.53 20.33
C GLY A 287 4.61 -36.27 20.95
N VAL A 288 3.58 -36.02 20.12
CA VAL A 288 2.20 -35.78 20.57
C VAL A 288 1.20 -36.69 19.86
N SER A 289 -0.03 -36.79 20.37
CA SER A 289 -1.09 -37.52 19.67
C SER A 289 -1.63 -36.71 18.47
N THR A 290 -1.98 -37.41 17.39
CA THR A 290 -2.50 -36.79 16.16
C THR A 290 -3.78 -35.99 16.40
N SER A 291 -4.69 -36.50 17.24
CA SER A 291 -5.93 -35.81 17.59
C SER A 291 -5.67 -34.51 18.36
N TYR A 292 -4.76 -34.55 19.35
CA TYR A 292 -4.37 -33.36 20.10
C TYR A 292 -3.75 -32.31 19.19
N LEU A 293 -2.81 -32.72 18.33
CA LEU A 293 -2.15 -31.81 17.40
C LEU A 293 -3.14 -31.16 16.43
N GLN A 294 -4.05 -31.93 15.82
CA GLN A 294 -5.06 -31.39 14.90
C GLN A 294 -5.97 -30.37 15.57
N HIS A 295 -6.46 -30.70 16.77
CA HIS A 295 -7.35 -29.81 17.52
C HIS A 295 -6.64 -28.51 17.92
N LEU A 296 -5.45 -28.63 18.52
CA LEU A 296 -4.66 -27.49 18.97
C LEU A 296 -4.25 -26.58 17.81
N PHE A 297 -3.77 -27.17 16.71
CA PHE A 297 -3.35 -26.43 15.52
C PHE A 297 -4.53 -25.66 14.91
N LYS A 298 -5.70 -26.28 14.78
CA LYS A 298 -6.89 -25.60 14.26
C LYS A 298 -7.37 -24.50 15.20
N LYS A 299 -7.31 -24.72 16.51
CA LYS A 299 -7.70 -23.73 17.54
C LYS A 299 -6.81 -22.49 17.48
N GLU A 300 -5.50 -22.64 17.34
CA GLU A 300 -4.56 -21.51 17.35
C GLU A 300 -4.39 -20.83 15.99
N THR A 301 -4.44 -21.58 14.89
CA THR A 301 -4.15 -21.04 13.54
C THR A 301 -5.40 -20.75 12.71
N GLY A 302 -6.57 -21.23 13.14
CA GLY A 302 -7.82 -21.16 12.37
C GLY A 302 -7.89 -22.14 11.18
N HIS A 303 -6.81 -22.86 10.87
CA HIS A 303 -6.71 -23.72 9.69
C HIS A 303 -6.30 -25.15 10.09
N SER A 304 -6.61 -26.14 9.26
CA SER A 304 -6.15 -27.52 9.49
C SER A 304 -4.70 -27.70 9.02
N LEU A 305 -4.00 -28.69 9.59
CA LEU A 305 -2.67 -29.11 9.14
C LEU A 305 -2.66 -29.50 7.66
N ILE A 306 -3.70 -30.21 7.21
CA ILE A 306 -3.86 -30.63 5.81
C ILE A 306 -3.97 -29.42 4.89
N ASN A 307 -4.70 -28.38 5.28
CA ASN A 307 -4.80 -27.16 4.49
C ASN A 307 -3.43 -26.48 4.36
N LEU A 308 -2.64 -26.41 5.44
CA LEU A 308 -1.30 -25.84 5.37
C LEU A 308 -0.37 -26.66 4.46
N ILE A 309 -0.35 -27.99 4.59
CA ILE A 309 0.45 -28.88 3.73
C ILE A 309 0.08 -28.68 2.27
N ASN A 310 -1.21 -28.74 1.93
CA ASN A 310 -1.69 -28.58 0.56
C ASN A 310 -1.34 -27.20 0.01
N ARG A 311 -1.49 -26.13 0.80
CA ARG A 311 -1.11 -24.78 0.38
C ARG A 311 0.37 -24.69 0.00
N GLU A 312 1.26 -25.27 0.79
CA GLU A 312 2.70 -25.27 0.48
C GLU A 312 3.04 -26.17 -0.72
N LYS A 313 2.42 -27.35 -0.84
CA LYS A 313 2.56 -28.21 -2.03
C LYS A 313 2.09 -27.50 -3.30
N ILE A 314 0.94 -26.82 -3.27
CA ILE A 314 0.38 -26.09 -4.42
C ILE A 314 1.22 -24.87 -4.79
N LYS A 315 1.73 -24.10 -3.82
CA LYS A 315 2.68 -23.00 -4.12
C LYS A 315 3.91 -23.51 -4.87
N GLN A 316 4.50 -24.60 -4.40
CA GLN A 316 5.65 -25.22 -5.09
C GLN A 316 5.28 -25.72 -6.50
N ALA A 317 4.07 -26.25 -6.67
CA ALA A 317 3.59 -26.67 -7.99
C ALA A 317 3.39 -25.48 -8.93
N GLN A 318 2.83 -24.36 -8.46
CA GLN A 318 2.72 -23.12 -9.23
C GLN A 318 4.09 -22.67 -9.75
N HIS A 319 5.12 -22.75 -8.91
CA HIS A 319 6.50 -22.50 -9.35
C HIS A 319 6.94 -23.44 -10.46
N TYR A 320 6.80 -24.75 -10.30
CA TYR A 320 7.23 -25.68 -11.34
C TYR A 320 6.44 -25.49 -12.64
N LEU A 321 5.17 -25.13 -12.57
CA LEU A 321 4.34 -24.87 -13.75
C LEU A 321 4.85 -23.69 -14.57
N ILE A 322 5.41 -22.68 -13.90
CA ILE A 322 5.92 -21.45 -14.51
C ILE A 322 7.36 -21.64 -14.99
N PHE A 323 8.23 -22.12 -14.11
CA PHE A 323 9.69 -22.07 -14.29
C PHE A 323 10.30 -23.31 -14.92
N THR A 324 9.49 -24.35 -15.18
CA THR A 324 10.01 -25.60 -15.74
C THR A 324 9.17 -26.04 -16.92
N LYS A 325 9.77 -26.87 -17.77
CA LYS A 325 9.08 -27.56 -18.87
C LYS A 325 8.53 -28.94 -18.44
N LYS A 326 8.58 -29.27 -17.15
CA LYS A 326 8.13 -30.55 -16.62
C LYS A 326 6.67 -30.83 -16.98
N SER A 327 6.32 -32.09 -17.20
CA SER A 327 4.93 -32.48 -17.41
C SER A 327 4.08 -32.19 -16.17
N ILE A 328 2.76 -32.10 -16.32
CA ILE A 328 1.86 -31.91 -15.16
C ILE A 328 1.97 -33.09 -14.18
N GLU A 329 2.24 -34.29 -14.72
CA GLU A 329 2.49 -35.50 -13.95
C GLU A 329 3.76 -35.40 -13.11
N GLU A 330 4.89 -35.03 -13.72
CA GLU A 330 6.17 -34.84 -13.01
C GLU A 330 6.04 -33.80 -11.89
N ILE A 331 5.32 -32.71 -12.16
CA ILE A 331 5.07 -31.66 -11.16
C ILE A 331 4.22 -32.17 -10.00
N ALA A 332 3.21 -33.00 -10.28
CA ALA A 332 2.40 -33.60 -9.23
C ALA A 332 3.29 -34.42 -8.29
N TYR A 333 4.15 -35.29 -8.83
CA TYR A 333 5.09 -36.10 -8.05
C TYR A 333 6.10 -35.26 -7.27
N ASP A 334 6.76 -34.30 -7.94
CA ASP A 334 7.75 -33.42 -7.29
C ASP A 334 7.15 -32.53 -6.19
N SER A 335 5.86 -32.23 -6.29
CA SER A 335 5.12 -31.47 -5.29
C SER A 335 4.56 -32.35 -4.16
N GLY A 336 4.82 -33.66 -4.19
CA GLY A 336 4.43 -34.59 -3.13
C GLY A 336 3.03 -35.18 -3.28
N TYR A 337 2.50 -35.30 -4.50
CA TYR A 337 1.25 -36.00 -4.79
C TYR A 337 1.51 -37.35 -5.44
N ASN A 338 0.68 -38.35 -5.13
CA ASN A 338 0.85 -39.71 -5.63
C ASN A 338 0.33 -39.90 -7.06
N ASN A 339 -0.52 -38.98 -7.55
CA ASN A 339 -0.98 -39.00 -8.93
C ASN A 339 -1.45 -37.61 -9.39
N GLN A 340 -1.44 -37.41 -10.71
CA GLN A 340 -1.83 -36.17 -11.36
C GLN A 340 -3.31 -35.80 -11.12
N SER A 341 -4.21 -36.77 -10.98
CA SER A 341 -5.65 -36.52 -10.83
C SER A 341 -5.98 -35.84 -9.50
N GLN A 342 -5.42 -36.38 -8.40
CA GLN A 342 -5.51 -35.79 -7.06
C GLN A 342 -4.90 -34.39 -7.04
N PHE A 343 -3.69 -34.24 -7.60
CA PHE A 343 -3.03 -32.94 -7.73
C PHE A 343 -3.91 -31.92 -8.47
N SER A 344 -4.45 -32.28 -9.64
CA SER A 344 -5.24 -31.37 -10.47
C SER A 344 -6.52 -30.91 -9.77
N THR A 345 -7.15 -31.80 -9.01
CA THR A 345 -8.35 -31.50 -8.21
C THR A 345 -8.03 -30.51 -7.10
N ILE A 346 -6.96 -30.76 -6.33
CA ILE A 346 -6.55 -29.89 -5.22
C ILE A 346 -6.06 -28.55 -5.77
N PHE A 347 -5.25 -28.55 -6.84
CA PHE A 347 -4.78 -27.33 -7.48
C PHE A 347 -5.93 -26.47 -7.96
N LYS A 348 -6.93 -27.04 -8.65
CA LYS A 348 -8.10 -26.28 -9.09
C LYS A 348 -8.90 -25.73 -7.91
N LYS A 349 -9.02 -26.48 -6.82
CA LYS A 349 -9.70 -26.02 -5.61
C LYS A 349 -8.99 -24.82 -4.97
N GLU A 350 -7.67 -24.87 -4.86
CA GLU A 350 -6.87 -23.82 -4.19
C GLU A 350 -6.61 -22.59 -5.08
N VAL A 351 -6.50 -22.79 -6.40
CA VAL A 351 -6.10 -21.73 -7.36
C VAL A 351 -7.27 -21.22 -8.21
N GLY A 352 -8.36 -21.98 -8.29
CA GLY A 352 -9.56 -21.66 -9.08
C GLY A 352 -9.52 -22.16 -10.53
N ILE A 353 -8.33 -22.49 -11.07
CA ILE A 353 -8.14 -22.96 -12.45
C ILE A 353 -7.26 -24.22 -12.50
N THR A 354 -7.29 -24.95 -13.61
CA THR A 354 -6.50 -26.19 -13.77
C THR A 354 -4.99 -25.89 -13.93
N PRO A 355 -4.09 -26.83 -13.55
CA PRO A 355 -2.65 -26.66 -13.75
C PRO A 355 -2.25 -26.31 -15.19
N THR A 356 -2.88 -26.96 -16.18
CA THR A 356 -2.64 -26.70 -17.60
C THR A 356 -3.08 -25.30 -18.01
N SER A 357 -4.25 -24.85 -17.55
CA SER A 357 -4.75 -23.51 -17.83
C SER A 357 -3.88 -22.44 -17.17
N PHE A 358 -3.46 -22.68 -15.92
CA PHE A 358 -2.54 -21.82 -15.19
C PHE A 358 -1.20 -21.66 -15.94
N ARG A 359 -0.60 -22.76 -16.40
CA ARG A 359 0.63 -22.71 -17.21
C ARG A 359 0.46 -21.92 -18.50
N LYS A 360 -0.68 -22.06 -19.18
CA LYS A 360 -0.96 -21.34 -20.44
C LYS A 360 -1.18 -19.84 -20.23
N GLN A 361 -1.66 -19.41 -19.07
CA GLN A 361 -1.86 -17.99 -18.75
C GLN A 361 -0.59 -17.28 -18.28
N LYS A 362 0.38 -18.03 -17.76
CA LYS A 362 1.60 -17.51 -17.13
C LYS A 362 2.87 -17.65 -17.97
N LYS A 363 2.77 -18.36 -19.10
CA LYS A 363 3.68 -18.26 -20.23
C LYS A 363 3.07 -17.31 -21.25
#